data_AF-G2GZ79-F1
#
_entry.id   AF-G2GZ79-F1
#
_cell.length_a   1.000
_cell.length_b   1.000
_cell.length_c   1.000
_cell.angle_alpha   90.00
_cell.angle_beta   90.00
_cell.angle_gamma   90.00
#
_symmetry.space_group_name_H-M   'P 1'
#
loop_
_entity.id
_entity.type
_entity.pdbx_description
1 polymer ?
#
loop_
_entity_poly.entity_id
_entity_poly.type
_entity_poly.pdbx_seq_one_letter_code
_entity_poly.pdbx_strand_id
1 'polypeptide(L)'
;MEYQNVVLQLKNIAVDQDKYNKKGDYYTFIQTRNNYLARAGALSPLEETRLLFKMLDCLDKWIVIHNKKGEKRYTPFLSNILLARKNALMTSVPKILHFVCLCEITDIQRDYINLWIQANPDYAIRICTDKYSLLAKELAGRLQKKASEEALQYSINAFPTILFRWQSDAFSYIRRKVAATAKDSIENSFDNCVKAYCQERGLGSAEALSTICEANRTEISSTLRELKRKNPKTDIQFNISEQIFIPWPSNYLTELVLRSNLITASDLLGLEMLQKEGGIYLATTLLPAIDKNLFHIQHRSLIQTSL
;
A
#
# COMPACT_ATOMS: atom_id res chain seq x y z
N MET A 1 -9.20 -17.10 -23.14
CA MET A 1 -9.28 -18.55 -22.87
C MET A 1 -10.55 -18.84 -22.10
N GLU A 2 -11.43 -19.68 -22.66
CA GLU A 2 -12.70 -20.04 -22.01
C GLU A 2 -12.52 -21.06 -20.88
N TYR A 3 -13.38 -20.99 -19.87
CA TYR A 3 -13.39 -21.91 -18.73
C TYR A 3 -13.47 -23.38 -19.19
N GLN A 4 -14.35 -23.68 -20.15
CA GLN A 4 -14.56 -25.05 -20.63
C GLN A 4 -13.31 -25.65 -21.28
N ASN A 5 -12.49 -24.83 -21.96
CA ASN A 5 -11.23 -25.28 -22.53
C ASN A 5 -10.24 -25.70 -21.44
N VAL A 6 -10.16 -24.95 -20.34
CA VAL A 6 -9.31 -25.32 -19.19
C VAL A 6 -9.80 -26.62 -18.56
N VAL A 7 -11.11 -26.76 -18.33
CA VAL A 7 -11.73 -27.99 -17.79
C VAL A 7 -11.39 -29.20 -18.65
N LEU A 8 -11.46 -29.07 -19.98
CA LEU A 8 -11.11 -30.14 -20.91
C LEU A 8 -9.65 -30.58 -20.74
N GLN A 9 -8.71 -29.62 -20.71
CA GLN A 9 -7.29 -29.94 -20.56
C GLN A 9 -6.97 -30.54 -19.19
N LEU A 10 -7.61 -30.07 -18.12
CA LEU A 10 -7.43 -30.61 -16.78
C LEU A 10 -7.99 -32.05 -16.65
N LYS A 11 -9.14 -32.34 -17.30
CA LYS A 11 -9.72 -33.71 -17.37
C LYS A 11 -8.86 -34.69 -18.17
N ASN A 12 -8.01 -34.17 -19.07
CA ASN A 12 -7.12 -34.97 -19.90
C ASN A 12 -5.81 -35.36 -19.19
N ILE A 13 -5.62 -34.96 -17.93
CA ILE A 13 -4.41 -35.31 -17.16
C ILE A 13 -4.48 -36.74 -16.64
N ALA A 14 -3.42 -37.51 -16.87
CA ALA A 14 -3.22 -38.81 -16.23
C ALA A 14 -2.68 -38.62 -14.81
N VAL A 15 -3.25 -39.35 -13.84
CA VAL A 15 -2.77 -39.35 -12.45
C VAL A 15 -1.74 -40.45 -12.27
N ASP A 16 -0.52 -40.06 -11.92
CA ASP A 16 0.56 -40.94 -11.52
C ASP A 16 0.40 -41.22 -10.01
N GLN A 17 -0.06 -42.43 -9.67
CA GLN A 17 -0.40 -42.79 -8.30
C GLN A 17 0.84 -42.83 -7.40
N ASP A 18 2.00 -43.21 -7.94
CA ASP A 18 3.26 -43.27 -7.20
C ASP A 18 3.73 -41.87 -6.81
N LYS A 19 3.61 -40.90 -7.71
CA LYS A 19 3.88 -39.49 -7.40
C LYS A 19 2.83 -38.89 -6.47
N TYR A 20 1.56 -39.24 -6.65
CA TYR A 20 0.47 -38.75 -5.81
C TYR A 20 0.62 -39.18 -4.34
N ASN A 21 1.02 -40.43 -4.11
CA ASN A 21 1.17 -40.99 -2.76
C ASN A 21 2.31 -40.34 -1.95
N LYS A 22 3.28 -39.69 -2.61
CA LYS A 22 4.39 -38.97 -1.95
C LYS A 22 3.97 -37.66 -1.28
N LYS A 23 2.73 -37.19 -1.47
CA LYS A 23 2.16 -35.99 -0.82
C LYS A 23 2.98 -34.69 -1.00
N GLY A 24 3.71 -34.54 -2.10
CA GLY A 24 4.44 -33.31 -2.47
C GLY A 24 3.66 -32.39 -3.43
N ASP A 25 4.35 -31.53 -4.19
CA ASP A 25 3.71 -30.57 -5.10
C ASP A 25 2.79 -31.22 -6.16
N TYR A 26 3.13 -32.43 -6.62
CA TYR A 26 2.27 -33.19 -7.53
C TYR A 26 0.91 -33.52 -6.89
N TYR A 27 0.89 -33.93 -5.62
CA TYR A 27 -0.34 -34.18 -4.88
C TYR A 27 -1.16 -32.89 -4.73
N THR A 28 -0.51 -31.79 -4.35
CA THR A 28 -1.15 -30.47 -4.21
C THR A 28 -1.76 -29.99 -5.53
N PHE A 29 -1.06 -30.20 -6.63
CA PHE A 29 -1.56 -29.92 -7.97
C PHE A 29 -2.82 -30.72 -8.28
N ILE A 30 -2.78 -32.05 -8.08
CA ILE A 30 -3.90 -32.94 -8.38
C ILE A 30 -5.12 -32.63 -7.50
N GLN A 31 -4.92 -32.32 -6.22
CA GLN A 31 -6.02 -31.88 -5.35
C GLN A 31 -6.63 -30.56 -5.82
N THR A 32 -5.80 -29.59 -6.18
CA THR A 32 -6.26 -28.27 -6.64
C THR A 32 -7.02 -28.39 -7.96
N ARG A 33 -6.52 -29.22 -8.89
CA ARG A 33 -7.20 -29.61 -10.12
C ARG A 33 -8.57 -30.23 -9.83
N ASN A 34 -8.63 -31.22 -8.94
CA ASN A 34 -9.89 -31.90 -8.62
C ASN A 34 -10.89 -30.91 -8.01
N ASN A 35 -10.44 -30.00 -7.14
CA ASN A 35 -11.26 -28.93 -6.58
C ASN A 35 -11.79 -27.98 -7.66
N TYR A 36 -10.98 -27.66 -8.66
CA TYR A 36 -11.40 -26.87 -9.82
C TYR A 36 -12.45 -27.61 -10.66
N LEU A 37 -12.23 -28.91 -10.92
CA LEU A 37 -13.12 -29.75 -11.74
C LEU A 37 -14.43 -30.14 -11.05
N ALA A 38 -14.46 -30.22 -9.73
CA ALA A 38 -15.63 -30.63 -8.95
C ALA A 38 -16.76 -29.59 -8.93
N ARG A 39 -16.52 -28.38 -9.45
CA ARG A 39 -17.48 -27.28 -9.43
C ARG A 39 -18.39 -27.37 -10.66
N ALA A 40 -19.69 -27.47 -10.41
CA ALA A 40 -20.73 -27.62 -11.43
C ALA A 40 -21.03 -26.31 -12.22
N GLY A 41 -20.45 -25.18 -11.83
CA GLY A 41 -20.66 -23.86 -12.44
C GLY A 41 -19.40 -23.00 -12.47
N ALA A 42 -19.49 -21.83 -13.11
CA ALA A 42 -18.39 -20.88 -13.16
C ALA A 42 -18.03 -20.40 -11.73
N LEU A 43 -16.75 -20.50 -11.39
CA LEU A 43 -16.19 -19.99 -10.14
C LEU A 43 -16.23 -18.46 -10.14
N SER A 44 -16.24 -17.86 -8.94
CA SER A 44 -15.96 -16.43 -8.84
C SER A 44 -14.54 -16.15 -9.37
N PRO A 45 -14.28 -14.99 -10.00
CA PRO A 45 -12.95 -14.68 -10.53
C PRO A 45 -11.82 -14.81 -9.51
N LEU A 46 -12.07 -14.43 -8.25
CA LEU A 46 -11.11 -14.54 -7.14
C LEU A 46 -10.78 -16.01 -6.82
N GLU A 47 -11.80 -16.85 -6.63
CA GLU A 47 -11.60 -18.24 -6.31
C GLU A 47 -10.94 -19.00 -7.47
N GLU A 48 -11.36 -18.71 -8.69
CA GLU A 48 -10.77 -19.30 -9.89
C GLU A 48 -9.30 -18.92 -10.00
N THR A 49 -8.99 -17.62 -9.88
CA THR A 49 -7.62 -17.11 -9.90
C THR A 49 -6.74 -17.76 -8.85
N ARG A 50 -7.24 -17.94 -7.61
CA ARG A 50 -6.52 -18.62 -6.54
C ARG A 50 -6.18 -20.07 -6.89
N LEU A 51 -7.12 -20.82 -7.47
CA LEU A 51 -6.88 -22.20 -7.88
C LEU A 51 -5.91 -22.28 -9.06
N LEU A 52 -6.04 -21.38 -10.05
CA LEU A 52 -5.13 -21.29 -11.19
C LEU A 52 -3.70 -20.98 -10.74
N PHE A 53 -3.51 -20.00 -9.84
CA PHE A 53 -2.19 -19.68 -9.29
C PHE A 53 -1.58 -20.83 -8.52
N LYS A 54 -2.38 -21.52 -7.68
CA LYS A 54 -1.88 -22.68 -6.93
C LYS A 54 -1.44 -23.82 -7.86
N MET A 55 -2.14 -24.03 -8.98
CA MET A 55 -1.71 -24.96 -10.01
C MET A 55 -0.42 -24.50 -10.72
N LEU A 56 -0.33 -23.22 -11.10
CA LEU A 56 0.87 -22.65 -11.73
C LEU A 56 2.11 -22.76 -10.82
N ASP A 57 2.00 -22.42 -9.53
CA ASP A 57 3.09 -22.56 -8.55
C ASP A 57 3.62 -23.99 -8.48
N CYS A 58 2.74 -25.00 -8.53
CA CYS A 58 3.17 -26.38 -8.55
C CYS A 58 3.91 -26.74 -9.86
N LEU A 59 3.48 -26.19 -11.01
CA LEU A 59 4.14 -26.43 -12.29
C LEU A 59 5.53 -25.76 -12.35
N ASP A 60 5.70 -24.59 -11.72
CA ASP A 60 6.99 -23.88 -11.62
C ASP A 60 8.01 -24.64 -10.75
N LYS A 61 7.53 -25.53 -9.87
CA LYS A 61 8.36 -26.48 -9.10
C LYS A 61 8.70 -27.76 -9.88
N TRP A 62 8.60 -27.72 -11.21
CA TRP A 62 9.05 -28.77 -12.13
C TRP A 62 8.36 -30.11 -11.96
N ILE A 63 7.09 -30.14 -11.53
CA ILE A 63 6.32 -31.37 -11.55
C ILE A 63 6.06 -31.82 -12.99
N VAL A 64 6.20 -33.11 -13.23
CA VAL A 64 5.95 -33.70 -14.55
C VAL A 64 4.50 -34.16 -14.61
N ILE A 65 3.71 -33.50 -15.47
CA ILE A 65 2.33 -33.86 -15.78
C ILE A 65 2.29 -34.50 -17.16
N HIS A 66 1.57 -35.62 -17.28
CA HIS A 66 1.27 -36.25 -18.55
C HIS A 66 -0.22 -36.15 -18.84
N ASN A 67 -0.57 -36.03 -20.12
CA ASN A 67 -1.95 -36.27 -20.52
C ASN A 67 -2.23 -37.78 -20.59
N LYS A 68 -3.48 -38.16 -20.83
CA LYS A 68 -3.91 -39.57 -21.00
C LYS A 68 -3.22 -40.28 -22.16
N LYS A 69 -2.55 -39.56 -23.07
CA LYS A 69 -1.75 -40.10 -24.18
C LYS A 69 -0.25 -40.22 -23.86
N GLY A 70 0.19 -39.84 -22.65
CA GLY A 70 1.59 -39.94 -22.24
C GLY A 70 2.51 -38.86 -22.82
N GLU A 71 1.98 -37.72 -23.27
CA GLU A 71 2.80 -36.67 -23.89
C GLU A 71 3.84 -36.08 -22.91
N LYS A 72 5.08 -35.95 -23.38
CA LYS A 72 6.22 -35.47 -22.58
C LYS A 72 6.25 -33.93 -22.39
N ARG A 73 5.64 -33.16 -23.29
CA ARG A 73 5.63 -31.68 -23.26
C ARG A 73 4.32 -31.08 -22.73
N TYR A 74 3.56 -31.85 -21.96
CA TYR A 74 2.25 -31.41 -21.50
C TYR A 74 2.32 -30.34 -20.41
N THR A 75 3.36 -30.33 -19.56
CA THR A 75 3.55 -29.31 -18.51
C THR A 75 3.63 -27.88 -19.07
N PRO A 76 4.55 -27.53 -20.02
CA PRO A 76 4.59 -26.16 -20.57
C PRO A 76 3.30 -25.75 -21.30
N PHE A 77 2.68 -26.67 -22.03
CA PHE A 77 1.39 -26.43 -22.67
C PHE A 77 0.32 -26.07 -21.63
N LEU A 78 0.23 -26.85 -20.54
CA LEU A 78 -0.73 -26.61 -19.49
C LEU A 78 -0.50 -25.28 -18.77
N SER A 79 0.76 -24.91 -18.48
CA SER A 79 1.09 -23.60 -17.90
C SER A 79 0.57 -22.46 -18.77
N ASN A 80 0.75 -22.54 -20.09
CA ASN A 80 0.24 -21.52 -21.02
C ASN A 80 -1.30 -21.44 -21.01
N ILE A 81 -1.99 -22.57 -20.95
CA ILE A 81 -3.46 -22.60 -20.87
C ILE A 81 -3.96 -21.95 -19.57
N LEU A 82 -3.36 -22.30 -18.43
CA LEU A 82 -3.72 -21.74 -17.12
C LEU A 82 -3.43 -20.23 -17.06
N LEU A 83 -2.28 -19.79 -17.58
CA LEU A 83 -1.91 -18.38 -17.64
C LEU A 83 -2.86 -17.59 -18.55
N ALA A 84 -3.21 -18.13 -19.72
CA ALA A 84 -4.17 -17.51 -20.64
C ALA A 84 -5.57 -17.40 -20.01
N ARG A 85 -5.98 -18.35 -19.16
CA ARG A 85 -7.23 -18.25 -18.40
C ARG A 85 -7.15 -17.19 -17.31
N LYS A 86 -6.08 -17.17 -16.52
CA LYS A 86 -5.84 -16.12 -15.52
C LYS A 86 -5.92 -14.74 -16.16
N ASN A 87 -5.30 -14.55 -17.32
CA ASN A 87 -5.32 -13.28 -18.03
C ASN A 87 -6.74 -12.91 -18.53
N ALA A 88 -7.56 -13.89 -18.89
CA ALA A 88 -8.95 -13.67 -19.27
C ALA A 88 -9.87 -13.33 -18.07
N LEU A 89 -9.42 -13.55 -16.83
CA LEU A 89 -10.14 -13.16 -15.61
C LEU A 89 -9.77 -11.75 -15.11
N MET A 90 -8.78 -11.10 -15.72
CA MET A 90 -8.35 -9.76 -15.30
C MET A 90 -9.46 -8.75 -15.61
N THR A 91 -9.80 -7.93 -14.61
CA THR A 91 -10.76 -6.83 -14.73
C THR A 91 -10.04 -5.50 -14.89
N SER A 92 -10.75 -4.49 -15.40
CA SER A 92 -10.23 -3.13 -15.42
C SER A 92 -10.01 -2.62 -13.99
N VAL A 93 -8.85 -2.03 -13.74
CA VAL A 93 -8.59 -1.31 -12.49
C VAL A 93 -9.48 -0.07 -12.44
N PRO A 94 -10.16 0.22 -11.32
CA PRO A 94 -10.92 1.45 -11.15
C PRO A 94 -10.08 2.69 -11.47
N LYS A 95 -10.67 3.67 -12.16
CA LYS A 95 -10.02 4.95 -12.50
C LYS A 95 -10.00 5.89 -11.30
N ILE A 96 -9.27 5.49 -10.26
CA ILE A 96 -9.14 6.22 -9.01
C ILE A 96 -7.65 6.30 -8.67
N LEU A 97 -7.14 7.53 -8.46
CA LEU A 97 -5.81 7.77 -7.90
C LEU A 97 -5.93 8.10 -6.42
N HIS A 98 -5.22 7.34 -5.60
CA HIS A 98 -5.15 7.51 -4.16
C HIS A 98 -3.82 8.14 -3.77
N PHE A 99 -3.90 9.20 -2.98
CA PHE A 99 -2.76 9.84 -2.33
C PHE A 99 -2.98 9.84 -0.82
N VAL A 100 -1.91 9.63 -0.06
CA VAL A 100 -1.93 9.73 1.40
C VAL A 100 -1.01 10.87 1.81
N CYS A 101 -1.54 11.79 2.61
CA CYS A 101 -0.79 12.90 3.17
C CYS A 101 -1.00 12.90 4.69
N LEU A 102 0.04 12.51 5.43
CA LEU A 102 0.03 12.52 6.89
C LEU A 102 0.63 13.82 7.43
N CYS A 103 0.00 14.38 8.45
CA CYS A 103 0.39 15.58 9.21
C CYS A 103 0.41 16.91 8.43
N GLU A 104 0.79 16.93 7.15
CA GLU A 104 0.88 18.12 6.32
C GLU A 104 0.70 17.78 4.83
N ILE A 105 0.47 18.81 4.01
CA ILE A 105 0.56 18.74 2.55
C ILE A 105 1.40 19.92 2.08
N THR A 106 2.66 19.64 1.76
CA THR A 106 3.60 20.67 1.29
C THR A 106 3.21 21.19 -0.09
N ASP A 107 3.66 22.40 -0.43
CA ASP A 107 3.45 22.99 -1.76
C ASP A 107 3.94 22.08 -2.89
N ILE A 108 5.08 21.42 -2.72
CA ILE A 108 5.65 20.49 -3.70
C ILE A 108 4.73 19.28 -3.91
N GLN A 109 4.24 18.68 -2.83
CA GLN A 109 3.31 17.54 -2.91
C GLN A 109 1.99 17.94 -3.58
N ARG A 110 1.46 19.13 -3.24
CA ARG A 110 0.26 19.68 -3.91
C ARG A 110 0.49 19.79 -5.41
N ASP A 111 1.62 20.34 -5.82
CA ASP A 111 1.94 20.57 -7.23
C ASP A 111 2.13 19.24 -7.99
N TYR A 112 2.72 18.22 -7.35
CA TYR A 112 2.87 16.88 -7.93
C TYR A 112 1.52 16.17 -8.10
N ILE A 113 0.64 16.25 -7.10
CA ILE A 113 -0.73 15.75 -7.21
C ILE A 113 -1.46 16.46 -8.35
N ASN A 114 -1.26 17.77 -8.49
CA ASN A 114 -1.86 18.54 -9.57
C ASN A 114 -1.37 18.09 -10.97
N LEU A 115 -0.11 17.71 -11.12
CA LEU A 115 0.40 17.13 -12.37
C LEU A 115 -0.28 15.79 -12.71
N TRP A 116 -0.52 14.94 -11.71
CA TRP A 116 -1.26 13.69 -11.92
C TRP A 116 -2.71 13.92 -12.36
N ILE A 117 -3.38 14.91 -11.77
CA ILE A 117 -4.73 15.32 -12.17
C ILE A 117 -4.77 15.76 -13.63
N GLN A 118 -3.81 16.60 -14.03
CA GLN A 118 -3.72 17.11 -15.40
C GLN A 118 -3.43 16.00 -16.40
N ALA A 119 -2.57 15.05 -16.04
CA ALA A 119 -2.23 13.91 -16.89
C ALA A 119 -3.37 12.86 -17.00
N ASN A 120 -4.29 12.81 -16.02
CA ASN A 120 -5.35 11.79 -15.93
C ASN A 120 -6.71 12.44 -15.63
N PRO A 121 -7.26 13.26 -16.56
CA PRO A 121 -8.44 14.07 -16.30
C PRO A 121 -9.73 13.25 -16.08
N ASP A 122 -9.73 11.98 -16.49
CA ASP A 122 -10.84 11.04 -16.34
C ASP A 122 -10.75 10.18 -15.07
N TYR A 123 -9.73 10.39 -14.23
CA TYR A 123 -9.58 9.71 -12.96
C TYR A 123 -10.20 10.51 -11.81
N ALA A 124 -10.88 9.81 -10.91
CA ALA A 124 -11.25 10.36 -9.62
C ALA A 124 -10.02 10.41 -8.70
N ILE A 125 -9.96 11.42 -7.83
CA ILE A 125 -8.85 11.60 -6.90
C ILE A 125 -9.36 11.42 -5.48
N ARG A 126 -8.65 10.62 -4.70
CA ARG A 126 -8.87 10.42 -3.27
C ARG A 126 -7.61 10.82 -2.53
N ILE A 127 -7.73 11.84 -1.68
CA ILE A 127 -6.63 12.25 -0.81
C ILE A 127 -7.02 11.90 0.62
N CYS A 128 -6.26 11.00 1.21
CA CYS A 128 -6.46 10.54 2.57
C CYS A 128 -5.53 11.28 3.54
N THR A 129 -6.09 11.65 4.68
CA THR A 129 -5.36 12.21 5.82
C THR A 129 -5.90 11.61 7.11
N ASP A 130 -5.05 11.54 8.12
CA ASP A 130 -5.46 11.16 9.47
C ASP A 130 -5.64 12.43 10.33
N LYS A 131 -6.90 12.72 10.69
CA LYS A 131 -7.24 13.93 11.48
C LYS A 131 -6.80 13.84 12.94
N TYR A 132 -6.40 12.66 13.41
CA TYR A 132 -6.03 12.42 14.80
C TYR A 132 -4.53 12.31 15.01
N SER A 133 -3.71 12.31 13.96
CA SER A 133 -2.24 12.21 14.04
C SER A 133 -1.49 13.40 13.47
N LEU A 134 -2.08 14.60 13.58
CA LEU A 134 -1.47 15.85 13.08
C LEU A 134 -0.18 16.22 13.81
N LEU A 135 0.06 15.66 15.00
CA LEU A 135 1.26 15.87 15.80
C LEU A 135 2.33 14.78 15.66
N ALA A 136 2.15 13.78 14.78
CA ALA A 136 3.12 12.69 14.68
C ALA A 136 4.51 13.17 14.20
N LYS A 137 4.54 14.05 13.19
CA LYS A 137 5.78 14.72 12.74
C LYS A 137 6.43 15.55 13.85
N GLU A 138 5.62 16.30 14.59
CA GLU A 138 6.08 17.16 15.68
C GLU A 138 6.67 16.33 16.84
N LEU A 139 6.01 15.24 17.22
CA LEU A 139 6.51 14.29 18.22
C LEU A 139 7.88 13.76 17.79
N ALA A 140 8.00 13.25 16.56
CA ALA A 140 9.27 12.71 16.05
C ALA A 140 10.41 13.74 16.15
N GLY A 141 10.16 14.99 15.73
CA GLY A 141 11.13 16.08 15.83
C GLY A 141 11.55 16.39 17.26
N ARG A 142 10.59 16.39 18.21
CA ARG A 142 10.87 16.63 19.63
C ARG A 142 11.67 15.50 20.28
N LEU A 143 11.33 14.24 19.99
CA LEU A 143 12.09 13.09 20.48
C LEU A 143 13.52 13.12 19.93
N GLN A 144 13.69 13.40 18.63
CA GLN A 144 14.99 13.52 18.00
C GLN A 144 15.83 14.65 18.61
N LYS A 145 15.23 15.83 18.81
CA LYS A 145 15.91 16.97 19.44
C LYS A 145 16.34 16.62 20.86
N LYS A 146 15.44 16.06 21.67
CA LYS A 146 15.74 15.67 23.06
C LYS A 146 16.84 14.61 23.13
N ALA A 147 16.76 13.60 22.28
CA ALA A 147 17.78 12.56 22.19
C ALA A 147 19.14 13.10 21.76
N SER A 148 19.16 14.09 20.85
CA SER A 148 20.39 14.77 20.43
C SER A 148 21.02 15.55 21.57
N GLU A 149 20.23 16.33 22.31
CA GLU A 149 20.68 17.09 23.48
C GLU A 149 21.26 16.18 24.58
N GLU A 150 20.62 15.05 24.85
CA GLU A 150 21.12 14.04 25.80
C GLU A 150 22.39 13.36 25.30
N ALA A 151 22.46 13.01 24.01
CA ALA A 151 23.63 12.34 23.44
C ALA A 151 24.90 13.20 23.52
N LEU A 152 24.76 14.53 23.44
CA LEU A 152 25.89 15.47 23.60
C LEU A 152 26.56 15.38 24.98
N GLN A 153 25.85 14.89 26.01
CA GLN A 153 26.41 14.72 27.36
C GLN A 153 27.24 13.44 27.50
N TYR A 154 27.14 12.51 26.55
CA TYR A 154 27.83 11.22 26.57
C TYR A 154 28.79 11.08 25.38
N SER A 155 28.25 10.78 24.20
CA SER A 155 28.97 10.67 22.93
C SER A 155 27.96 10.63 21.79
N ILE A 156 28.39 11.00 20.58
CA ILE A 156 27.53 10.94 19.37
C ILE A 156 27.01 9.51 19.13
N ASN A 157 27.80 8.48 19.45
CA ASN A 157 27.42 7.07 19.30
C ASN A 157 26.27 6.64 20.24
N ALA A 158 25.97 7.43 21.28
CA ALA A 158 24.85 7.16 22.18
C ALA A 158 23.49 7.57 21.58
N PHE A 159 23.47 8.42 20.55
CA PHE A 159 22.24 8.98 19.98
C PHE A 159 21.22 7.92 19.54
N PRO A 160 21.57 6.87 18.76
CA PRO A 160 20.58 5.87 18.35
C PRO A 160 19.91 5.16 19.52
N THR A 161 20.68 4.79 20.55
CA THR A 161 20.17 4.13 21.75
C THR A 161 19.24 5.05 22.56
N ILE A 162 19.63 6.31 22.71
CA ILE A 162 18.84 7.32 23.44
C ILE A 162 17.55 7.62 22.68
N LEU A 163 17.62 7.80 21.35
CA LEU A 163 16.45 8.01 20.50
C LEU A 163 15.48 6.83 20.60
N PHE A 164 15.99 5.60 20.48
CA PHE A 164 15.16 4.40 20.60
C PHE A 164 14.48 4.31 21.97
N ARG A 165 15.16 4.70 23.06
CA ARG A 165 14.57 4.76 24.40
C ARG A 165 13.39 5.75 24.45
N TRP A 166 13.56 6.95 23.91
CA TRP A 166 12.52 7.97 23.83
C TRP A 166 11.34 7.52 22.95
N GLN A 167 11.61 6.94 21.78
CA GLN A 167 10.59 6.39 20.90
C GLN A 167 9.82 5.22 21.55
N SER A 168 10.51 4.34 22.26
CA SER A 168 9.91 3.21 22.98
C SER A 168 9.04 3.65 24.17
N ASP A 169 9.48 4.66 24.92
CA ASP A 169 8.67 5.26 26.00
C ASP A 169 7.41 5.93 25.44
N ALA A 170 7.54 6.76 24.41
CA ALA A 170 6.42 7.40 23.73
C ALA A 170 5.43 6.38 23.17
N PHE A 171 5.92 5.35 22.46
CA PHE A 171 5.08 4.28 21.92
C PHE A 171 4.34 3.53 23.03
N SER A 172 5.03 3.17 24.11
CA SER A 172 4.43 2.44 25.24
C SER A 172 3.39 3.30 25.98
N TYR A 173 3.63 4.60 26.11
CA TYR A 173 2.66 5.54 26.68
C TYR A 173 1.41 5.65 25.81
N ILE A 174 1.59 6.00 24.53
CA ILE A 174 0.47 6.23 23.60
C ILE A 174 -0.31 4.94 23.41
N ARG A 175 0.34 3.81 23.13
CA ARG A 175 -0.34 2.51 22.92
C ARG A 175 -1.23 2.12 24.11
N ARG A 176 -0.77 2.36 25.34
CA ARG A 176 -1.57 2.05 26.55
C ARG A 176 -2.80 2.95 26.67
N LYS A 177 -2.65 4.26 26.46
CA LYS A 177 -3.75 5.23 26.57
C LYS A 177 -4.82 4.98 25.52
N VAL A 178 -4.41 4.66 24.29
CA VAL A 178 -5.28 4.32 23.17
C VAL A 178 -6.00 3.00 23.40
N ALA A 179 -5.28 1.95 23.84
CA ALA A 179 -5.88 0.64 24.08
C ALA A 179 -6.88 0.64 25.25
N ALA A 180 -6.69 1.53 26.23
CA ALA A 180 -7.57 1.65 27.39
C ALA A 180 -8.97 2.21 27.04
N THR A 181 -9.18 2.71 25.81
CA THR A 181 -10.44 3.37 25.42
C THR A 181 -11.00 2.83 24.11
N ALA A 182 -11.70 1.69 24.21
CA ALA A 182 -12.48 1.09 23.11
C ALA A 182 -13.77 1.87 22.74
N LYS A 183 -13.91 3.15 23.12
CA LYS A 183 -15.10 3.97 22.87
C LYS A 183 -14.70 5.40 22.55
N ASP A 184 -14.98 5.81 21.31
CA ASP A 184 -15.24 7.16 20.75
C ASP A 184 -15.09 8.40 21.66
N SER A 185 -13.99 8.53 22.41
CA SER A 185 -13.68 9.73 23.17
C SER A 185 -12.59 10.51 22.44
N ILE A 186 -12.95 11.69 21.92
CA ILE A 186 -12.03 12.68 21.37
C ILE A 186 -10.86 12.93 22.33
N GLU A 187 -11.12 12.84 23.64
CA GLU A 187 -10.16 12.97 24.73
C GLU A 187 -8.94 12.03 24.62
N ASN A 188 -9.10 10.82 24.05
CA ASN A 188 -8.01 9.84 23.91
C ASN A 188 -7.52 9.67 22.47
N SER A 189 -7.75 10.68 21.62
CA SER A 189 -7.13 10.76 20.30
C SER A 189 -5.59 10.74 20.39
N PHE A 190 -4.92 10.37 19.29
CA PHE A 190 -3.47 10.26 19.25
C PHE A 190 -2.84 11.61 19.56
N ASP A 191 -3.32 12.69 18.94
CA ASP A 191 -2.82 14.04 19.20
C ASP A 191 -2.97 14.46 20.66
N ASN A 192 -4.05 14.07 21.34
CA ASN A 192 -4.22 14.34 22.76
C ASN A 192 -3.26 13.50 23.64
N CYS A 193 -3.04 12.24 23.27
CA CYS A 193 -2.03 11.41 23.93
C CYS A 193 -0.61 12.00 23.75
N VAL A 194 -0.30 12.54 22.58
CA VAL A 194 0.96 13.24 22.30
C VAL A 194 1.09 14.50 23.15
N LYS A 195 0.04 15.33 23.23
CA LYS A 195 0.03 16.52 24.09
C LYS A 195 0.33 16.18 25.54
N ALA A 196 -0.38 15.20 26.10
CA ALA A 196 -0.18 14.74 27.47
C ALA A 196 1.24 14.18 27.68
N TYR A 197 1.71 13.32 26.78
CA TYR A 197 3.05 12.75 26.84
C TYR A 197 4.14 13.83 26.84
N CYS A 198 4.06 14.77 25.90
CA CYS A 198 5.04 15.85 25.79
C CYS A 198 5.03 16.77 27.01
N GLN A 199 3.85 17.06 27.57
CA GLN A 199 3.74 17.86 28.80
C GLN A 199 4.36 17.12 29.99
N GLU A 200 4.02 15.86 30.20
CA GLU A 200 4.54 15.04 31.31
C GLU A 200 6.07 14.82 31.23
N ARG A 201 6.63 14.81 30.02
CA ARG A 201 8.06 14.59 29.78
C ARG A 201 8.87 15.87 29.59
N GLY A 202 8.24 17.04 29.73
CA GLY A 202 8.90 18.33 29.54
C GLY A 202 9.38 18.58 28.11
N LEU A 203 8.72 17.97 27.11
CA LEU A 203 8.97 18.18 25.68
C LEU A 203 8.16 19.35 25.11
N GLY A 204 7.37 20.04 25.94
CA GLY A 204 6.65 21.28 25.64
C GLY A 204 5.23 21.27 26.20
N SER A 205 4.55 22.42 26.16
CA SER A 205 3.22 22.57 26.75
C SER A 205 2.10 22.05 25.83
N ALA A 206 0.98 21.64 26.43
CA ALA A 206 -0.19 21.17 25.70
C ALA A 206 -0.84 22.30 24.87
N GLU A 207 -0.74 23.56 25.32
CA GLU A 207 -1.23 24.73 24.60
C GLU A 207 -0.43 24.95 23.31
N ALA A 208 0.91 24.93 23.39
CA ALA A 208 1.78 25.09 22.23
C ALA A 208 1.53 23.98 21.18
N LEU A 209 1.38 22.74 21.63
CA LEU A 209 1.03 21.62 20.75
C LEU A 209 -0.39 21.71 20.20
N SER A 210 -1.34 22.31 20.93
CA SER A 210 -2.68 22.56 20.41
C SER A 210 -2.67 23.59 19.29
N THR A 211 -1.89 24.67 19.43
CA THR A 211 -1.69 25.65 18.35
C THR A 211 -1.07 25.01 17.11
N ILE A 212 -0.05 24.16 17.26
CA ILE A 212 0.55 23.44 16.12
C ILE A 212 -0.47 22.50 15.46
N CYS A 213 -1.24 21.75 16.24
CA CYS A 213 -2.29 20.87 15.74
C CYS A 213 -3.35 21.64 14.93
N GLU A 214 -3.80 22.79 15.43
CA GLU A 214 -4.76 23.67 14.75
C GLU A 214 -4.19 24.30 13.48
N ALA A 215 -2.92 24.71 13.49
CA ALA A 215 -2.22 25.22 12.33
C ALA A 215 -2.15 24.15 11.23
N ASN A 216 -1.68 22.93 11.56
CA ASN A 216 -1.59 21.82 10.61
C ASN A 216 -2.97 21.46 10.03
N ARG A 217 -4.01 21.44 10.87
CA ARG A 217 -5.40 21.20 10.43
C ARG A 217 -5.88 22.26 9.43
N THR A 218 -5.59 23.53 9.73
CA THR A 218 -5.98 24.66 8.89
C THR A 218 -5.25 24.63 7.56
N GLU A 219 -3.94 24.35 7.60
CA GLU A 219 -3.09 24.23 6.41
C GLU A 219 -3.60 23.13 5.49
N ILE A 220 -3.76 21.90 5.99
CA ILE A 220 -4.33 20.78 5.21
C ILE A 220 -5.67 21.19 4.60
N SER A 221 -6.60 21.73 5.40
CA SER A 221 -7.91 22.15 4.91
C SER A 221 -7.82 23.21 3.81
N SER A 222 -6.89 24.14 3.92
CA SER A 222 -6.67 25.21 2.94
C SER A 222 -6.06 24.67 1.64
N THR A 223 -5.05 23.80 1.74
CA THR A 223 -4.37 23.17 0.60
C THR A 223 -5.33 22.28 -0.19
N LEU A 224 -6.15 21.48 0.51
CA LEU A 224 -7.18 20.66 -0.13
C LEU A 224 -8.24 21.52 -0.84
N ARG A 225 -8.69 22.61 -0.21
CA ARG A 225 -9.61 23.58 -0.85
C ARG A 225 -8.98 24.22 -2.10
N GLU A 226 -7.72 24.61 -2.03
CA GLU A 226 -7.00 25.20 -3.16
C GLU A 226 -6.89 24.21 -4.33
N LEU A 227 -6.52 22.95 -4.05
CA LEU A 227 -6.40 21.90 -5.06
C LEU A 227 -7.74 21.65 -5.78
N LYS A 228 -8.85 21.60 -5.03
CA LYS A 228 -10.19 21.47 -5.60
C LYS A 228 -10.58 22.68 -6.44
N ARG A 229 -10.23 23.89 -5.99
CA ARG A 229 -10.48 25.14 -6.73
C ARG A 229 -9.71 25.18 -8.05
N LYS A 230 -8.46 24.72 -8.08
CA LYS A 230 -7.64 24.64 -9.30
C LYS A 230 -8.13 23.58 -10.29
N ASN A 231 -8.84 22.56 -9.81
CA ASN A 231 -9.30 21.41 -10.60
C ASN A 231 -10.83 21.20 -10.48
N PRO A 232 -11.66 22.17 -10.91
CA PRO A 232 -13.11 22.15 -10.65
C PRO A 232 -13.87 21.04 -11.40
N LYS A 233 -13.27 20.45 -12.44
CA LYS A 233 -13.88 19.40 -13.26
C LYS A 233 -13.54 17.98 -12.78
N THR A 234 -12.60 17.85 -11.85
CA THR A 234 -12.13 16.56 -11.34
C THR A 234 -12.90 16.18 -10.07
N ASP A 235 -13.34 14.93 -9.96
CA ASP A 235 -13.92 14.40 -8.71
C ASP A 235 -12.82 14.21 -7.66
N ILE A 236 -12.58 15.26 -6.87
CA ILE A 236 -11.63 15.25 -5.76
C ILE A 236 -12.39 15.09 -4.45
N GLN A 237 -12.11 13.99 -3.75
CA GLN A 237 -12.66 13.70 -2.43
C GLN A 237 -11.54 13.61 -1.38
N PHE A 238 -11.83 14.17 -0.22
CA PHE A 238 -10.93 14.19 0.93
C PHE A 238 -11.43 13.19 1.94
N ASN A 239 -10.74 12.05 2.01
CA ASN A 239 -11.07 10.99 2.94
C ASN A 239 -10.34 11.28 4.23
N ILE A 240 -11.03 12.00 5.13
CA ILE A 240 -10.55 12.13 6.49
C ILE A 240 -10.83 10.79 7.16
N SER A 241 -9.79 10.12 7.65
CA SER A 241 -9.93 8.85 8.36
C SER A 241 -10.66 9.07 9.70
N GLU A 242 -11.99 9.21 9.65
CA GLU A 242 -12.83 9.28 10.84
C GLU A 242 -13.19 7.89 11.37
N GLN A 243 -13.23 6.89 10.47
CA GLN A 243 -13.72 5.54 10.73
C GLN A 243 -12.66 4.44 10.63
N ILE A 244 -11.50 4.72 10.03
CA ILE A 244 -10.64 3.65 9.48
C ILE A 244 -9.74 3.02 10.57
N PHE A 245 -9.64 3.60 11.77
CA PHE A 245 -8.48 3.34 12.61
C PHE A 245 -8.72 3.29 14.13
N ILE A 246 -9.95 3.00 14.59
CA ILE A 246 -10.17 2.72 16.02
C ILE A 246 -10.64 1.27 16.20
N PRO A 247 -9.86 0.41 16.90
CA PRO A 247 -8.54 0.69 17.47
C PRO A 247 -7.44 0.76 16.39
N TRP A 248 -6.42 1.61 16.60
CA TRP A 248 -5.28 1.71 15.67
C TRP A 248 -4.59 0.34 15.58
N PRO A 249 -4.44 -0.28 14.39
CA PRO A 249 -3.67 -1.49 14.22
C PRO A 249 -2.27 -1.28 14.78
N SER A 250 -1.75 -2.29 15.49
CA SER A 250 -0.43 -2.21 16.14
C SER A 250 0.68 -1.78 15.19
N ASN A 251 0.60 -2.18 13.92
CA ASN A 251 1.58 -1.88 12.89
C ASN A 251 1.56 -0.39 12.49
N TYR A 252 0.38 0.22 12.37
CA TYR A 252 0.27 1.65 12.04
C TYR A 252 0.88 2.51 13.15
N LEU A 253 0.52 2.24 14.41
CA LEU A 253 1.10 2.97 15.55
C LEU A 253 2.61 2.71 15.71
N THR A 254 3.08 1.52 15.34
CA THR A 254 4.51 1.18 15.32
C THR A 254 5.26 2.07 14.35
N GLU A 255 4.78 2.21 13.12
CA GLU A 255 5.41 3.08 12.12
C GLU A 255 5.28 4.55 12.52
N LEU A 256 4.10 4.97 12.97
CA LEU A 256 3.80 6.37 13.31
C LEU A 256 4.61 6.89 14.51
N VAL A 257 4.79 6.08 15.56
CA VAL A 257 5.47 6.51 16.80
C VAL A 257 6.83 5.85 16.97
N LEU A 258 6.87 4.52 17.08
CA LEU A 258 8.07 3.79 17.48
C LEU A 258 9.19 3.97 16.46
N ARG A 259 8.86 3.93 15.17
CA ARG A 259 9.81 4.17 14.07
C ARG A 259 9.83 5.62 13.59
N SER A 260 8.78 6.39 13.89
CA SER A 260 8.60 7.76 13.38
C SER A 260 8.68 7.82 11.84
N ASN A 261 8.21 6.75 11.17
CA ASN A 261 8.28 6.57 9.73
C ASN A 261 6.92 6.85 9.09
N LEU A 262 6.69 8.13 8.78
CA LEU A 262 5.45 8.60 8.17
C LEU A 262 5.24 8.06 6.75
N ILE A 263 6.30 7.68 6.04
CA ILE A 263 6.21 7.10 4.69
C ILE A 263 5.57 5.72 4.78
N THR A 264 6.13 4.83 5.60
CA THR A 264 5.55 3.48 5.79
C THR A 264 4.16 3.54 6.41
N ALA A 265 3.92 4.48 7.34
CA ALA A 265 2.58 4.71 7.88
C ALA A 265 1.59 5.11 6.77
N SER A 266 2.01 5.94 5.81
CA SER A 266 1.22 6.32 4.64
C SER A 266 0.96 5.14 3.71
N ASP A 267 1.95 4.26 3.51
CA ASP A 267 1.79 3.06 2.68
C ASP A 267 0.77 2.09 3.27
N LEU A 268 0.73 1.94 4.60
CA LEU A 268 -0.31 1.15 5.28
C LEU A 268 -1.72 1.71 4.99
N LEU A 269 -1.89 3.03 5.03
CA LEU A 269 -3.17 3.67 4.66
C LEU A 269 -3.50 3.48 3.18
N GLY A 270 -2.50 3.58 2.30
CA GLY A 270 -2.66 3.38 0.86
C GLY A 270 -3.16 1.98 0.52
N LEU A 271 -2.64 0.94 1.20
CA LEU A 271 -3.09 -0.44 1.04
C LEU A 271 -4.56 -0.63 1.45
N GLU A 272 -4.98 -0.01 2.55
CA GLU A 272 -6.38 -0.06 3.02
C GLU A 272 -7.33 0.62 2.02
N MET A 273 -6.92 1.77 1.45
CA MET A 273 -7.68 2.44 0.40
C MET A 273 -7.83 1.55 -0.84
N LEU A 274 -6.75 0.88 -1.26
CA LEU A 274 -6.78 -0.06 -2.37
C LEU A 274 -7.68 -1.27 -2.09
N GLN A 275 -7.70 -1.77 -0.86
CA GLN A 275 -8.57 -2.87 -0.46
C GLN A 275 -10.06 -2.46 -0.50
N LYS A 276 -10.38 -1.21 -0.13
CA LYS A 276 -11.76 -0.73 -0.07
C LYS A 276 -12.31 -0.27 -1.42
N GLU A 277 -11.53 0.46 -2.20
CA GLU A 277 -12.00 1.17 -3.41
C GLU A 277 -11.33 0.65 -4.70
N GLY A 278 -10.30 -0.19 -4.61
CA GLY A 278 -9.43 -0.52 -5.75
C GLY A 278 -8.66 0.72 -6.24
N GLY A 279 -8.22 0.72 -7.50
CA GLY A 279 -7.53 1.88 -8.08
C GLY A 279 -6.00 1.80 -8.00
N ILE A 280 -5.35 2.97 -7.97
CA ILE A 280 -3.89 3.10 -7.99
C ILE A 280 -3.47 4.02 -6.84
N TYR A 281 -2.62 3.51 -5.95
CA TYR A 281 -1.97 4.33 -4.91
C TYR A 281 -0.65 4.87 -5.44
N LEU A 282 -0.42 6.17 -5.22
CA LEU A 282 0.79 6.87 -5.61
C LEU A 282 1.35 7.61 -4.40
N ALA A 283 2.63 7.41 -4.11
CA ALA A 283 3.34 8.26 -3.17
C ALA A 283 3.36 9.71 -3.69
N THR A 284 3.25 10.67 -2.78
CA THR A 284 3.17 12.11 -3.10
C THR A 284 4.47 12.69 -3.69
N THR A 285 5.53 11.89 -3.77
CA THR A 285 6.81 12.22 -4.38
C THR A 285 6.96 11.68 -5.81
N LEU A 286 5.97 10.92 -6.32
CA LEU A 286 6.00 10.38 -7.67
C LEU A 286 5.40 11.35 -8.68
N LEU A 287 5.98 11.39 -9.88
CA LEU A 287 5.52 12.17 -11.02
C LEU A 287 4.92 11.26 -12.11
N PRO A 288 4.02 11.78 -12.96
CA PRO A 288 3.59 11.09 -14.16
C PRO A 288 4.77 10.72 -15.05
N ALA A 289 4.66 9.60 -15.75
CA ALA A 289 5.68 9.18 -16.70
C ALA A 289 5.79 10.18 -17.86
N ILE A 290 7.03 10.46 -18.28
CA ILE A 290 7.29 11.28 -19.46
C ILE A 290 6.90 10.50 -20.71
N ASP A 291 6.32 11.19 -21.69
CA ASP A 291 6.06 10.59 -23.01
C ASP A 291 7.38 10.08 -23.61
N LYS A 292 7.42 8.78 -23.93
CA LYS A 292 8.57 8.11 -24.54
C LYS A 292 9.04 8.76 -25.84
N ASN A 293 8.17 9.51 -26.52
CA ASN A 293 8.48 10.20 -27.76
C ASN A 293 9.01 11.62 -27.55
N LEU A 294 8.90 12.19 -26.34
CA LEU A 294 9.26 13.59 -26.07
C LEU A 294 10.73 13.89 -26.38
N PHE A 295 11.62 12.95 -26.06
CA PHE A 295 13.05 13.04 -26.33
C PHE A 295 13.50 12.12 -27.45
N HIS A 296 12.57 11.56 -28.24
CA HIS A 296 12.93 10.68 -29.33
C HIS A 296 13.43 11.51 -30.52
N ILE A 297 14.74 11.80 -30.51
CA ILE A 297 15.42 12.39 -31.65
C ILE A 297 15.47 11.33 -32.75
N GLN A 298 14.74 11.54 -33.84
CA GLN A 298 14.97 10.77 -35.07
C GLN A 298 16.38 11.14 -35.56
N HIS A 299 17.36 10.26 -35.31
CA HIS A 299 18.71 10.36 -35.88
C HIS A 299 18.66 10.16 -37.41
N ARG A 300 18.16 11.16 -38.15
CA ARG A 300 18.31 11.30 -39.61
C ARG A 300 18.28 12.78 -39.97
N SER A 301 19.39 13.51 -39.75
CA SER A 301 19.81 14.67 -40.57
C SER A 301 20.99 15.48 -40.00
N LEU A 302 21.52 15.19 -38.81
CA LEU A 302 22.63 16.00 -38.26
C LEU A 302 24.06 15.55 -38.68
N ILE A 303 24.21 14.72 -39.71
CA ILE A 303 25.50 14.50 -40.38
C ILE A 303 25.36 14.92 -41.85
N GLN A 304 25.12 16.20 -42.08
CA GLN A 304 25.44 16.87 -43.35
C GLN A 304 25.81 18.32 -43.07
N THR A 305 27.01 18.54 -42.57
CA THR A 305 27.80 19.75 -42.87
C THR A 305 29.28 19.42 -42.76
N SER A 306 29.84 19.07 -43.92
CA SER A 306 31.12 19.54 -44.46
C SER A 306 32.33 19.66 -43.51
N LEU A 307 33.30 18.77 -43.73
CA LEU A 307 34.67 19.11 -44.15
C LEU A 307 35.30 17.92 -44.89
#